data_AF-A0A3M7PS27-F1
#
_entry.id   AF-A0A3M7PS27-F1
#
_cell.length_a   1.000
_cell.length_b   1.000
_cell.length_c   1.000
_cell.angle_alpha   90.00
_cell.angle_beta   90.00
_cell.angle_gamma   90.00
#
_symmetry.space_group_name_H-M   'P 1'
#
loop_
_entity.id
_entity.type
_entity.pdbx_description
1 polymer ?
#
loop_
_entity_poly.entity_id
_entity_poly.type
_entity_poly.pdbx_seq_one_letter_code
_entity_poly.pdbx_strand_id
1 'polypeptide(L)'
;MTSHTIMVREHNRGAGILYAKNPQWSDEIVFQEARRVFKAQIQQITCNEYLPILLRHEKTAFLNLLPGSLFLNKFEHLCKSNQCICCVIWKIRPLYDPIPVFSRRWRLWKRQTHAIHAAYAYFKANSLYDSDQGGMV
;
A
#
# COMPACT_ATOMS: atom_id res chain seq x y z
N MET A 1 -0.78 7.34 7.91
CA MET A 1 -1.88 6.68 8.66
C MET A 1 -3.06 6.33 7.75
N THR A 2 -3.50 7.23 6.87
CA THR A 2 -4.54 6.99 5.84
C THR A 2 -4.44 5.62 5.15
N SER A 3 -3.28 5.30 4.56
CA SER A 3 -3.08 4.03 3.84
C SER A 3 -3.27 2.80 4.73
N HIS A 4 -2.84 2.85 5.99
CA HIS A 4 -3.04 1.75 6.94
C HIS A 4 -4.52 1.52 7.25
N THR A 5 -5.29 2.58 7.45
CA THR A 5 -6.74 2.47 7.67
C THR A 5 -7.46 1.87 6.46
N ILE A 6 -7.07 2.28 5.24
CA ILE A 6 -7.62 1.71 4.00
C ILE A 6 -7.30 0.21 3.90
N MET A 7 -6.05 -0.18 4.18
CA MET A 7 -5.61 -1.58 4.15
C MET A 7 -6.39 -2.46 5.13
N VAL A 8 -6.64 -1.99 6.36
CA VAL A 8 -7.45 -2.73 7.34
C VAL A 8 -8.90 -2.86 6.89
N ARG A 9 -9.50 -1.80 6.33
CA ARG A 9 -10.87 -1.85 5.79
C ARG A 9 -10.99 -2.83 4.63
N GLU A 10 -10.00 -2.88 3.73
CA GLU A 10 -9.99 -3.83 2.61
C GLU A 10 -9.88 -5.28 3.10
N HIS A 11 -9.03 -5.56 4.10
CA HIS A 11 -8.97 -6.88 4.72
C HIS A 11 -10.32 -7.30 5.30
N ASN A 12 -10.98 -6.41 6.05
CA ASN A 12 -12.30 -6.69 6.63
C ASN A 12 -13.39 -6.88 5.56
N ARG A 13 -13.34 -6.12 4.46
CA ARG A 13 -14.21 -6.32 3.31
C ARG A 13 -14.01 -7.72 2.71
N GLY A 14 -12.76 -8.13 2.51
CA GLY A 14 -12.42 -9.46 2.01
C GLY A 14 -12.87 -10.59 2.94
N ALA A 15 -12.64 -10.43 4.25
CA ALA A 15 -13.09 -11.37 5.27
C ALA A 15 -14.62 -11.52 5.28
N GLY A 16 -15.37 -10.42 5.19
CA GLY A 16 -16.83 -10.46 5.13
C GLY A 16 -17.36 -11.20 3.90
N ILE A 17 -16.73 -11.01 2.73
CA ILE A 17 -17.08 -11.74 1.50
C ILE A 17 -16.76 -13.23 1.64
N LEU A 18 -15.62 -13.60 2.23
CA LEU A 18 -15.21 -14.99 2.41
C LEU A 18 -16.12 -15.72 3.41
N TYR A 19 -16.48 -15.06 4.51
CA TYR A 19 -17.39 -15.58 5.51
C TYR A 19 -18.79 -15.82 4.93
N ALA A 20 -19.32 -14.86 4.15
CA ALA A 20 -20.62 -15.02 3.51
C ALA A 20 -20.66 -16.18 2.49
N LYS A 21 -19.53 -16.47 1.82
CA LYS A 21 -19.42 -17.59 0.87
C LYS A 21 -19.16 -18.94 1.54
N ASN A 22 -18.52 -18.94 2.71
CA ASN A 22 -18.14 -20.16 3.43
C ASN A 22 -18.58 -20.07 4.90
N PRO A 23 -19.88 -20.25 5.20
CA PRO A 23 -20.39 -20.14 6.57
C PRO A 23 -19.79 -21.16 7.55
N GLN A 24 -19.22 -22.25 7.03
CA GLN A 24 -18.60 -23.32 7.80
C GLN A 24 -17.14 -23.04 8.22
N TRP A 25 -16.52 -21.97 7.72
CA TRP A 25 -15.15 -21.63 8.09
C TRP A 25 -15.09 -21.00 9.47
N SER A 26 -14.07 -21.38 10.26
CA SER A 26 -13.78 -20.70 11.52
C SER A 26 -13.17 -19.32 11.27
N ASP A 27 -13.28 -18.43 12.25
CA ASP A 27 -12.75 -17.08 12.18
C ASP A 27 -11.25 -17.04 11.83
N GLU A 28 -10.47 -17.99 12.34
CA GLU A 28 -9.04 -18.10 12.04
C GLU A 28 -8.79 -18.42 10.55
N ILE A 29 -9.57 -19.34 9.96
CA ILE A 29 -9.45 -19.68 8.54
C ILE A 29 -9.82 -18.46 7.69
N VAL A 30 -10.91 -17.77 8.03
CA VAL A 30 -11.34 -16.56 7.33
C VAL A 30 -10.27 -15.48 7.40
N PHE A 31 -9.65 -15.28 8.57
CA PHE A 31 -8.57 -14.31 8.75
C PHE A 31 -7.35 -14.65 7.89
N GLN A 32 -6.87 -15.89 7.91
CA GLN A 32 -5.68 -16.27 7.15
C GLN A 32 -5.91 -16.21 5.64
N GLU A 33 -7.09 -16.63 5.16
CA GLU A 33 -7.44 -16.55 3.74
C GLU A 33 -7.63 -15.10 3.29
N ALA A 34 -8.32 -14.26 4.07
CA ALA A 34 -8.43 -12.84 3.78
C ALA A 34 -7.05 -12.16 3.74
N ARG A 35 -6.14 -12.54 4.65
CA ARG A 35 -4.75 -12.07 4.67
C ARG A 35 -3.97 -12.54 3.43
N ARG A 36 -4.18 -13.78 2.98
CA ARG A 36 -3.55 -14.33 1.79
C ARG A 36 -3.96 -13.55 0.53
N VAL A 37 -5.25 -13.29 0.37
CA VAL A 37 -5.78 -12.47 -0.74
C VAL A 37 -5.23 -11.05 -0.69
N PHE A 38 -5.26 -10.41 0.48
CA PHE A 38 -4.74 -9.05 0.66
C PHE A 38 -3.25 -8.95 0.33
N LYS A 39 -2.42 -9.92 0.75
CA LYS A 39 -1.01 -9.99 0.37
C LYS A 39 -0.83 -10.04 -1.16
N ALA A 40 -1.63 -10.85 -1.84
CA ALA A 40 -1.57 -10.96 -3.30
C ALA A 40 -1.95 -9.63 -3.98
N GLN A 41 -2.97 -8.92 -3.48
CA GLN A 41 -3.33 -7.59 -3.98
C GLN A 41 -2.18 -6.59 -3.84
N ILE A 42 -1.55 -6.51 -2.67
CA ILE A 42 -0.42 -5.60 -2.45
C ILE A 42 0.77 -5.97 -3.35
N GLN A 43 1.06 -7.27 -3.52
CA GLN A 43 2.11 -7.73 -4.43
C GLN A 43 1.82 -7.32 -5.88
N GLN A 44 0.58 -7.50 -6.35
CA GLN A 44 0.14 -7.11 -7.68
C GLN A 44 0.35 -5.61 -7.92
N ILE A 45 -0.15 -4.75 -7.03
CA ILE A 45 -0.01 -3.29 -7.13
C ILE A 45 1.47 -2.90 -7.10
N THR A 46 2.22 -3.43 -6.14
CA THR A 46 3.64 -3.06 -5.95
C THR A 46 4.46 -3.44 -7.18
N CYS A 47 4.21 -4.60 -7.76
CA CYS A 47 5.11 -5.17 -8.75
C CYS A 47 4.73 -4.87 -10.19
N ASN A 48 3.42 -4.85 -10.49
CA ASN A 48 2.95 -4.63 -11.85
C ASN A 48 2.66 -3.14 -12.11
N GLU A 49 2.35 -2.36 -11.08
CA GLU A 49 2.03 -0.94 -11.23
C GLU A 49 3.16 -0.05 -10.73
N TYR A 50 3.61 -0.22 -9.48
CA TYR A 50 4.54 0.72 -8.84
C TYR A 50 6.00 0.55 -9.27
N LEU A 51 6.51 -0.68 -9.23
CA LEU A 51 7.92 -0.98 -9.47
C LEU A 51 8.39 -0.62 -10.89
N PRO A 52 7.61 -0.84 -11.97
CA PRO A 52 8.00 -0.43 -13.32
C PRO A 52 8.12 1.09 -13.47
N ILE A 53 7.23 1.85 -12.82
CA ILE A 53 7.28 3.33 -12.82
C ILE A 53 8.54 3.81 -12.11
N LEU A 54 8.85 3.21 -10.96
CA LEU A 54 9.98 3.62 -10.13
C LEU A 54 11.34 3.32 -10.80
N LEU A 55 11.48 2.14 -11.40
CA LEU A 55 12.78 1.67 -11.88
C LEU A 55 13.18 2.23 -13.26
N ARG A 56 12.26 2.87 -13.99
CA ARG A 56 12.39 3.24 -15.42
C ARG A 56 12.76 2.02 -16.31
N HIS A 57 12.43 2.08 -17.60
CA HIS A 57 12.54 0.94 -18.54
C HIS A 57 13.95 0.30 -18.65
N GLU A 58 15.01 0.98 -18.24
CA GLU A 58 16.38 0.47 -18.36
C GLU A 58 16.73 -0.60 -17.30
N LYS A 59 16.14 -0.54 -16.10
CA LYS A 59 16.43 -1.51 -15.03
C LYS A 59 15.42 -2.66 -14.93
N THR A 60 14.30 -2.59 -15.64
CA THR A 60 13.32 -3.69 -15.73
C THR A 60 13.89 -4.90 -16.47
N ALA A 61 14.86 -4.69 -17.37
CA ALA A 61 15.60 -5.76 -18.04
C ALA A 61 16.51 -6.56 -17.08
N PHE A 62 17.17 -5.90 -16.12
CA PHE A 62 18.04 -6.57 -15.15
C PHE A 62 17.26 -7.46 -14.17
N LEU A 63 16.00 -7.12 -13.89
CA LEU A 63 15.14 -7.87 -12.95
C LEU A 63 14.22 -8.89 -13.63
N ASN A 64 14.19 -9.01 -14.97
CA ASN A 64 13.32 -9.95 -15.70
C ASN A 64 11.87 -9.95 -15.19
N LEU A 65 11.25 -8.76 -15.06
CA LEU A 65 9.91 -8.57 -14.47
C LEU A 65 8.78 -8.44 -15.52
N LEU A 66 8.91 -9.10 -16.69
CA LEU A 66 7.84 -9.16 -17.69
C LEU A 66 6.98 -10.45 -17.53
N PRO A 67 5.73 -10.46 -18.03
CA PRO A 67 4.60 -11.05 -17.35
C PRO A 67 4.49 -12.55 -17.56
N GLY A 68 4.07 -13.25 -16.51
CA GLY A 68 3.78 -14.68 -16.55
C GLY A 68 4.23 -15.32 -15.26
N SER A 69 3.25 -15.91 -14.55
CA SER A 69 3.27 -17.01 -13.54
C SER A 69 4.48 -17.32 -12.64
N LEU A 70 5.71 -16.94 -13.00
CA LEU A 70 6.97 -17.08 -12.25
C LEU A 70 7.21 -15.96 -11.23
N PHE A 71 6.36 -14.93 -11.18
CA PHE A 71 6.56 -13.74 -10.34
C PHE A 71 6.46 -14.03 -8.83
N LEU A 72 5.52 -14.89 -8.41
CA LEU A 72 5.29 -15.21 -7.00
C LEU A 72 6.50 -15.91 -6.35
N ASN A 73 7.20 -16.78 -7.10
CA ASN A 73 8.34 -17.53 -6.59
C ASN A 73 9.59 -16.64 -6.40
N LYS A 74 9.79 -15.63 -7.26
CA LYS A 74 10.94 -14.71 -7.14
C LYS A 74 10.77 -13.66 -6.04
N PHE A 75 9.55 -13.22 -5.76
CA PHE A 75 9.30 -12.27 -4.68
C PHE A 75 9.58 -12.89 -3.30
N GLU A 76 9.28 -14.18 -3.14
CA GLU A 76 9.66 -14.92 -1.95
C GLU A 76 11.19 -14.93 -1.75
N HIS A 77 11.97 -15.10 -2.81
CA HIS A 77 13.44 -15.03 -2.76
C HIS A 77 13.99 -13.64 -2.44
N LEU A 78 13.37 -12.56 -2.95
CA LEU A 78 13.74 -11.19 -2.58
C LEU A 78 13.47 -10.90 -1.10
N CYS A 79 12.32 -11.32 -0.57
CA CYS A 79 12.01 -11.25 0.87
C CYS A 79 12.89 -12.18 1.73
N LYS A 80 13.26 -13.36 1.24
CA LYS A 80 14.14 -14.34 1.93
C LYS A 80 15.62 -13.94 1.92
N SER A 81 16.04 -13.06 1.00
CA SER A 81 17.45 -12.70 0.80
C SER A 81 18.12 -11.93 1.94
N ASN A 82 17.42 -11.62 3.04
CA ASN A 82 17.98 -10.90 4.19
C ASN A 82 18.75 -9.61 3.83
N GLN A 83 18.42 -8.96 2.71
CA GLN A 83 18.63 -7.52 2.63
C GLN A 83 17.68 -6.94 3.69
N CYS A 84 18.22 -6.48 4.83
CA CYS A 84 17.37 -5.87 5.86
C CYS A 84 16.43 -4.88 5.16
N ILE A 85 15.19 -4.77 5.64
CA ILE A 85 14.24 -3.76 5.18
C ILE A 85 14.94 -2.37 5.16
N CYS A 86 15.90 -2.14 6.07
CA CYS A 86 16.78 -0.97 6.09
C CYS A 86 17.66 -0.76 4.83
N CYS A 87 18.26 -1.81 4.27
CA CYS A 87 19.14 -1.77 3.09
C CYS A 87 18.34 -1.52 1.82
N VAL A 88 17.13 -2.07 1.72
CA VAL A 88 16.23 -1.82 0.58
C VAL A 88 15.72 -0.38 0.64
N ILE A 89 15.30 0.10 1.82
CA ILE A 89 14.90 1.50 2.02
C ILE A 89 16.04 2.46 1.67
N TRP A 90 17.27 2.17 2.11
CA TRP A 90 18.42 3.04 1.84
C TRP A 90 18.78 3.11 0.36
N LYS A 91 18.62 2.01 -0.39
CA LYS A 91 18.81 1.98 -1.85
C LYS A 91 17.72 2.72 -2.63
N ILE A 92 16.50 2.77 -2.10
CA ILE A 92 15.34 3.39 -2.76
C ILE A 92 15.19 4.87 -2.37
N ARG A 93 15.68 5.27 -1.19
CA ARG A 93 15.58 6.65 -0.67
C ARG A 93 16.04 7.75 -1.66
N PRO A 94 17.10 7.60 -2.47
CA PRO A 94 17.49 8.61 -3.44
C PRO A 94 16.51 8.78 -4.60
N LEU A 95 15.61 7.81 -4.82
CA LEU A 95 14.61 7.86 -5.91
C LEU A 95 13.38 8.70 -5.56
N TYR A 96 13.26 9.16 -4.31
CA TYR A 96 12.12 9.94 -3.83
C TYR A 96 12.56 11.25 -3.20
N ASP A 97 12.11 12.37 -3.77
CA ASP A 97 12.18 13.65 -3.09
C ASP A 97 11.11 13.71 -1.98
N PRO A 98 11.45 14.19 -0.78
CA PRO A 98 10.46 14.35 0.28
C PRO A 98 9.42 15.37 -0.15
N ILE A 99 8.13 15.01 -0.02
CA ILE A 99 7.01 15.91 -0.28
C ILE A 99 7.01 17.01 0.79
N PRO A 100 7.32 18.28 0.45
CA PRO A 100 7.48 19.34 1.44
C PRO A 100 6.14 19.87 1.94
N VAL A 101 5.14 19.89 1.04
CA VAL A 101 3.79 20.37 1.29
C VAL A 101 2.78 19.43 0.64
N PHE A 102 1.65 19.22 1.30
CA PHE A 102 0.52 18.48 0.74
C PHE A 102 -0.77 19.25 0.96
N SER A 103 -1.79 18.94 0.15
CA SER A 103 -3.12 19.51 0.30
C SER A 103 -4.15 18.40 0.40
N ARG A 104 -5.21 18.63 1.18
CA ARG A 104 -6.38 17.74 1.24
C ARG A 104 -7.46 18.27 0.31
N ARG A 105 -8.28 17.38 -0.22
CA ARG A 105 -9.43 17.74 -1.06
C ARG A 105 -10.71 17.27 -0.40
N TRP A 106 -11.72 18.12 -0.51
CA TRP A 106 -13.06 17.85 -0.02
C TRP A 106 -13.77 16.78 -0.84
N ARG A 107 -14.88 16.28 -0.29
CA ARG A 107 -15.81 15.36 -0.97
C ARG A 107 -16.15 15.92 -2.36
N LEU A 108 -16.07 15.06 -3.38
CA LEU A 108 -16.30 15.38 -4.80
C LEU A 108 -15.27 16.32 -5.47
N TRP A 109 -14.06 16.47 -4.92
CA TRP A 109 -12.97 17.25 -5.54
C TRP A 109 -13.26 18.74 -5.73
N LYS A 110 -14.36 19.26 -5.15
CA LYS A 110 -14.85 20.63 -5.38
C LYS A 110 -14.03 21.72 -4.70
N ARG A 111 -13.33 21.40 -3.60
CA ARG A 111 -12.55 22.36 -2.82
C ARG A 111 -11.26 21.74 -2.30
N GLN A 112 -10.15 22.46 -2.43
CA GLN A 112 -8.85 22.08 -1.88
C GLN A 112 -8.57 22.90 -0.62
N THR A 113 -8.00 22.27 0.40
CA THR A 113 -7.52 22.97 1.61
C THR A 113 -6.28 23.79 1.29
N HIS A 114 -5.92 24.72 2.16
CA HIS A 114 -4.61 25.37 2.10
C HIS A 114 -3.47 24.32 2.13
N ALA A 115 -2.33 24.68 1.55
CA ALA A 115 -1.15 23.83 1.57
C ALA A 115 -0.65 23.65 3.01
N ILE A 116 -0.48 22.41 3.44
CA ILE A 116 -0.01 22.04 4.77
C ILE A 116 1.43 21.58 4.63
N HIS A 117 2.33 22.21 5.39
CA HIS A 117 3.72 21.78 5.44
C HIS A 117 3.84 20.42 6.14
N ALA A 118 4.57 19.49 5.55
CA ALA A 118 4.70 18.11 6.03
C ALA A 118 5.19 18.05 7.48
N ALA A 119 6.07 18.98 7.88
CA ALA A 119 6.56 19.13 9.25
C ALA A 119 5.44 19.21 10.30
N TYR A 120 4.30 19.83 9.98
CA TYR A 120 3.18 19.98 10.90
C TYR A 120 2.25 18.77 10.96
N ALA A 121 2.46 17.76 10.11
CA ALA A 121 1.59 16.60 9.97
C ALA A 121 2.17 15.30 10.57
N TYR A 122 3.48 15.28 10.89
CA TYR A 122 4.09 14.12 11.54
C TYR A 122 3.42 13.81 12.88
N PHE A 123 3.07 12.54 13.09
CA PHE A 123 2.45 12.02 14.30
C PHE A 123 1.12 12.68 14.73
N LYS A 124 0.48 13.47 13.85
CA LYS A 124 -0.85 14.03 14.12
C LYS A 124 -1.94 13.13 13.56
N ALA A 125 -2.57 12.34 14.43
CA ALA A 125 -3.72 11.52 14.05
C ALA A 125 -5.02 12.34 13.92
N ASN A 126 -5.15 13.46 14.63
CA ASN A 126 -6.41 14.24 14.67
C ASN A 126 -6.83 14.77 13.30
N SER A 127 -5.87 15.16 12.46
CA SER A 127 -6.15 15.64 11.09
C SER A 127 -6.75 14.56 10.18
N LEU A 128 -6.67 13.28 10.58
CA LEU A 128 -7.27 12.18 9.86
C LEU A 128 -8.80 12.16 10.02
N TYR A 129 -9.30 12.56 11.19
CA TYR A 129 -10.72 12.48 11.54
C TYR A 129 -11.45 13.82 11.39
N ASP A 130 -10.75 14.83 10.89
CA ASP A 130 -11.28 16.18 10.67
C ASP A 130 -12.11 16.25 9.37
N SER A 131 -13.42 16.06 9.48
CA SER A 131 -14.38 16.15 8.36
C SER A 131 -14.28 17.48 7.62
N ASP A 132 -14.02 18.56 8.34
CA ASP A 132 -14.07 19.93 7.83
C ASP A 132 -12.83 20.24 6.99
N GLN A 133 -11.77 19.44 7.13
CA GLN A 133 -10.54 19.57 6.36
C GLN A 133 -10.27 18.36 5.46
N GLY A 134 -11.30 17.60 5.08
CA GLY A 134 -11.18 16.48 4.16
C GLY A 134 -10.52 15.23 4.77
N GLY A 135 -10.68 15.04 6.07
CA GLY A 135 -10.36 13.80 6.78
C GLY A 135 -11.23 12.63 6.35
N MET A 136 -10.78 11.43 6.69
CA MET A 136 -11.50 10.18 6.46
C MET A 136 -12.56 10.01 7.54
N VAL A 137 -13.75 10.57 7.31
CA VAL A 137 -14.95 10.31 8.12
C VAL A 137 -15.86 9.37 7.37
#